data_AF-A0A8T6UII4-F1
#
_entry.id   AF-A0A8T6UII4-F1
#
_cell.length_a   1.000
_cell.length_b   1.000
_cell.length_c   1.000
_cell.angle_alpha   90.00
_cell.angle_beta   90.00
_cell.angle_gamma   90.00
#
_symmetry.space_group_name_H-M   'P 1'
#
loop_
_entity.id
_entity.type
_entity.pdbx_description
1 polymer ?
#
loop_
_entity_poly.entity_id
_entity_poly.type
_entity_poly.pdbx_seq_one_letter_code
_entity_poly.pdbx_strand_id
1 'polypeptide(L)' 'RDPRDAWAFTQRICGVCTTVHALASCRAVEDALGIQVPPSGALIRNLIHGMQTVQDHVIHFYHLHALDWVDV' A
#
# COMPACT_ATOMS: atom_id res chain seq x y z
N ARG A 1 -3.78 14.55 15.43
CA ARG A 1 -2.35 14.17 15.52
C ARG A 1 -1.59 14.99 14.49
N ASP A 2 -0.26 15.05 14.55
CA ASP A 2 0.52 15.72 13.52
C ASP A 2 0.26 15.04 12.15
N PRO A 3 -0.02 15.78 11.06
CA PRO A 3 -0.25 15.18 9.74
C PRO A 3 0.90 14.29 9.27
N ARG A 4 2.13 14.54 9.72
CA ARG A 4 3.32 13.73 9.40
C ARG A 4 3.29 12.34 10.03
N ASP A 5 2.50 12.15 11.09
CA ASP A 5 2.32 10.85 11.74
C ASP A 5 1.19 10.02 11.09
N ALA A 6 0.32 10.65 10.30
CA ALA A 6 -0.93 10.05 9.83
C ALA A 6 -0.74 8.75 9.04
N TRP A 7 0.32 8.67 8.23
CA TRP A 7 0.62 7.47 7.44
C TRP A 7 0.91 6.27 8.34
N ALA A 8 1.57 6.47 9.49
CA ALA A 8 1.88 5.39 10.40
C ALA A 8 0.60 4.84 11.04
N PHE A 9 -0.33 5.68 11.45
CA PHE A 9 -1.61 5.20 12.00
C PHE A 9 -2.45 4.49 10.94
N THR A 10 -2.61 5.10 9.77
CA THR A 10 -3.45 4.57 8.69
C THR A 10 -2.90 3.28 8.08
N GLN A 11 -1.58 3.06 8.07
CA GLN A 11 -0.99 1.80 7.64
C GLN A 11 -1.55 0.58 8.40
N ARG A 12 -1.97 0.77 9.65
CA ARG A 12 -2.50 -0.31 10.49
C ARG A 12 -3.99 -0.57 10.29
N ILE A 13 -4.63 0.09 9.31
CA ILE A 13 -6.02 -0.21 8.92
C ILE A 13 -6.14 -1.63 8.40
N CYS A 14 -5.15 -2.12 7.62
CA CYS A 14 -5.16 -3.46 7.05
C CYS A 14 -3.74 -4.01 6.92
N GLY A 15 -3.53 -5.25 7.39
CA GLY A 15 -2.26 -5.97 7.27
C GLY A 15 -2.12 -6.81 5.99
N VAL A 16 -3.19 -6.99 5.20
CA VAL A 16 -3.11 -7.67 3.91
C VAL A 16 -2.58 -6.70 2.86
N CYS A 17 -3.27 -5.59 2.64
CA CYS A 17 -2.86 -4.51 1.74
C CYS A 17 -1.88 -3.51 2.40
N THR A 18 -0.90 -4.03 3.16
CA THR A 18 -0.06 -3.33 4.14
C THR A 18 0.39 -1.91 3.76
N THR A 19 0.84 -1.67 2.53
CA THR A 19 1.46 -0.38 2.15
C THR A 19 0.48 0.65 1.59
N VAL A 20 -0.74 0.25 1.19
CA VAL A 20 -1.60 1.11 0.37
C VAL A 20 -2.17 2.28 1.17
N HIS A 21 -2.53 2.06 2.43
CA HIS A 21 -3.07 3.11 3.30
C HIS A 21 -2.00 4.15 3.67
N ALA A 22 -0.77 3.72 3.93
CA ALA A 22 0.35 4.63 4.19
C ALA A 22 0.62 5.54 2.98
N LEU A 23 0.70 4.96 1.78
CA LEU A 23 0.93 5.71 0.55
C LEU A 23 -0.20 6.70 0.25
N ALA A 24 -1.46 6.27 0.42
CA ALA A 24 -2.62 7.14 0.25
C ALA A 24 -2.62 8.30 1.27
N SER A 25 -2.29 8.02 2.53
CA SER A 25 -2.19 9.05 3.57
C SER A 25 -1.08 10.05 3.28
N CYS A 26 0.10 9.61 2.83
CA CYS A 26 1.16 10.53 2.43
C CYS A 26 0.72 11.44 1.27
N ARG A 27 0.12 10.86 0.22
CA ARG A 27 -0.40 11.63 -0.93
C ARG A 27 -1.44 12.67 -0.51
N ALA A 28 -2.35 12.31 0.40
CA ALA A 28 -3.38 13.23 0.89
C ALA A 28 -2.78 14.41 1.68
N VAL A 29 -1.77 14.16 2.52
CA VAL A 29 -1.08 15.22 3.28
C VAL A 29 -0.23 16.10 2.35
N GLU A 30 0.46 15.50 1.38
CA GLU A 30 1.24 16.23 0.38
C GLU A 30 0.36 17.14 -0.48
N ASP A 31 -0.79 16.65 -0.94
CA ASP A 31 -1.78 17.43 -1.69
C ASP A 31 -2.32 18.61 -0.86
N ALA A 32 -2.71 18.36 0.40
CA ALA A 32 -3.22 19.40 1.30
C ALA A 32 -2.19 20.51 1.59
N LEU A 33 -0.88 20.22 1.49
CA LEU A 33 0.21 21.16 1.74
C LEU A 33 0.88 21.68 0.45
N GLY A 34 0.42 21.25 -0.73
CA GLY A 34 1.03 21.61 -2.02
C GLY A 34 2.47 21.09 -2.21
N ILE A 35 2.84 20.00 -1.53
CA ILE A 35 4.18 19.42 -1.58
C ILE A 35 4.35 18.60 -2.87
N GLN A 36 5.39 18.93 -3.65
CA GLN A 36 5.79 18.15 -4.81
C GLN A 36 6.88 17.15 -4.43
N VAL A 37 6.59 15.87 -4.61
CA VAL A 37 7.54 14.78 -4.32
C VAL A 37 8.59 14.71 -5.42
N PRO A 38 9.89 14.57 -5.10
CA PRO A 38 10.92 14.41 -6.13
C PRO A 38 10.67 13.14 -6.99
N PRO A 39 11.04 13.13 -8.27
CA PRO A 39 10.78 11.99 -9.17
C PRO A 39 11.31 10.65 -8.64
N SER A 40 12.48 10.65 -7.99
CA SER A 40 13.06 9.46 -7.35
C SER A 40 12.16 8.92 -6.21
N GLY A 41 11.56 9.80 -5.43
CA GLY A 41 10.60 9.43 -4.37
C GLY A 41 9.33 8.80 -4.95
N ALA A 42 8.81 9.36 -6.04
CA ALA A 42 7.65 8.79 -6.74
C ALA A 42 7.96 7.39 -7.32
N LEU A 43 9.15 7.21 -7.91
CA LEU A 43 9.58 5.90 -8.44
C LEU A 43 9.67 4.83 -7.35
N ILE A 44 10.31 5.13 -6.21
CA ILE A 44 10.40 4.19 -5.08
C ILE A 44 9.00 3.82 -4.56
N ARG A 45 8.10 4.81 -4.42
CA ARG A 45 6.71 4.55 -3.99
C ARG A 45 5.97 3.64 -4.97
N ASN A 46 6.17 3.84 -6.28
CA ASN A 46 5.56 2.99 -7.30
C ASN A 46 6.13 1.57 -7.29
N LEU A 47 7.44 1.40 -7.07
CA LEU A 47 8.07 0.07 -6.92
C LEU A 47 7.50 -0.68 -5.71
N ILE A 48 7.42 -0.03 -4.55
CA ILE A 48 6.85 -0.62 -3.33
C ILE A 48 5.39 -1.01 -3.56
N HIS A 49 4.59 -0.14 -4.18
CA HIS A 49 3.20 -0.44 -4.48
C HIS A 49 3.05 -1.60 -5.47
N GLY A 50 3.89 -1.66 -6.51
CA GLY A 50 3.92 -2.79 -7.44
C GLY A 50 4.27 -4.11 -6.76
N MET A 51 5.28 -4.11 -5.88
CA MET A 51 5.65 -5.30 -5.09
C MET A 51 4.51 -5.77 -4.18
N GLN A 52 3.84 -4.84 -3.50
CA GLN A 52 2.66 -5.13 -2.68
C GLN A 52 1.57 -5.79 -3.51
N THR A 53 1.23 -5.24 -4.67
CA THR A 53 0.16 -5.78 -5.53
C THR A 53 0.48 -7.20 -5.99
N VAL A 54 1.71 -7.46 -6.44
CA VAL A 54 2.13 -8.80 -6.86
C VAL A 54 2.04 -9.80 -5.70
N GLN A 55 2.58 -9.44 -4.53
CA GLN A 55 2.53 -10.30 -3.35
C GLN A 55 1.08 -10.58 -2.91
N ASP A 56 0.25 -9.55 -2.84
CA ASP A 56 -1.15 -9.65 -2.42
C ASP A 56 -1.94 -10.58 -3.35
N HIS A 57 -1.81 -10.38 -4.67
CA HIS A 57 -2.55 -11.19 -5.65
C HIS A 57 -2.08 -12.64 -5.71
N VAL A 58 -0.77 -12.90 -5.58
CA VAL A 58 -0.25 -14.29 -5.54
C VAL A 58 -0.75 -15.01 -4.29
N ILE A 59 -0.71 -14.36 -3.12
CA ILE A 59 -1.22 -14.95 -1.87
C ILE A 59 -2.73 -15.16 -1.95
N HIS A 60 -3.47 -14.14 -2.41
CA HIS A 60 -4.91 -14.23 -2.60
C HIS A 60 -5.31 -15.40 -3.52
N PHE A 61 -4.63 -15.55 -4.66
CA PHE A 61 -4.92 -16.63 -5.59
C PHE A 61 -4.62 -18.01 -4.98
N TYR A 62 -3.41 -18.25 -4.47
CA TYR A 62 -3.00 -19.59 -4.04
C TYR A 62 -3.47 -19.98 -2.64
N HIS A 63 -3.40 -19.06 -1.67
CA HIS A 63 -3.64 -19.40 -0.27
C HIS A 63 -5.08 -19.14 0.17
N LEU A 64 -5.78 -18.20 -0.47
CA LEU A 64 -7.15 -17.85 -0.08
C LEU A 64 -8.18 -18.47 -1.03
N HIS A 65 -7.93 -18.47 -2.34
CA HIS A 65 -8.95 -18.90 -3.31
C HIS A 65 -8.69 -20.24 -4.00
N ALA A 66 -7.46 -20.75 -4.07
CA ALA A 66 -7.20 -21.97 -4.84
C ALA A 66 -8.00 -23.19 -4.33
N LEU A 67 -8.24 -23.27 -3.02
CA LEU A 67 -9.00 -24.37 -2.41
C LEU A 67 -10.51 -24.32 -2.72
N ASP A 68 -11.00 -23.21 -3.28
CA ASP A 68 -12.37 -23.15 -3.81
C ASP A 68 -12.50 -23.91 -5.15
N TRP A 69 -11.38 -24.16 -5.84
CA TRP A 69 -11.35 -24.64 -7.23
C TRP A 69 -10.51 -25.89 -7.46
N VAL A 70 -9.59 -26.21 -6.55
CA VAL A 70 -8.67 -27.34 -6.64
C VAL A 70 -8.96 -28.31 -5.50
N ASP A 71 -9.36 -29.52 -5.86
CA ASP A 71 -9.49 -30.66 -4.93
C ASP A 71 -8.08 -31.25 -4.69
N VAL A 72 -7.68 -31.35 -3.42
CA VAL A 72 -6.29 -31.65 -2.99
C VAL A 72 -6.21 -32.98 -2.28
#